data_AF-A0A3A8WBE4-F1
#
_entry.id   AF-A0A3A8WBE4-F1
#
_cell.length_a   1.000
_cell.length_b   1.000
_cell.length_c   1.000
_cell.angle_alpha   90.00
_cell.angle_beta   90.00
_cell.angle_gamma   90.00
#
_symmetry.space_group_name_H-M   'P 1'
#
loop_
_entity.id
_entity.type
_entity.pdbx_description
1 polymer ?
#
loop_
_entity_poly.entity_id
_entity_poly.type
_entity_poly.pdbx_seq_one_letter_code
_entity_poly.pdbx_strand_id
1 'polypeptide(L)'
;MGYVQGELGKKIEELMDESFNQYKQEKYDEAIQLLADAWEALPDGKNEYDESYLIVWRILDIAVKTHKIDVMNQWVDKIFYADLERMDTGEREMWAGKVAYESGDLKKAKEYIKVANKKSHGRCFDEGEEKYRELLTQEL
;
A
#
# COMPACT_ATOMS: atom_id res chain seq x y z
N MET A 1 -2.30 2.25 18.58
CA MET A 1 -2.16 0.78 18.66
C MET A 1 -0.69 0.44 18.52
N GLY A 2 -0.34 -0.83 18.46
CA GLY A 2 1.05 -1.25 18.28
C GLY A 2 1.11 -2.64 17.67
N TYR A 3 2.34 -3.07 17.40
CA TYR A 3 2.65 -4.37 16.82
C TYR A 3 2.01 -5.55 17.57
N VAL A 4 1.69 -6.61 16.85
CA VAL A 4 1.36 -7.92 17.42
C VAL A 4 2.51 -8.38 18.33
N GLN A 5 2.17 -8.87 19.51
CA GLN A 5 3.15 -9.22 20.54
C GLN A 5 3.41 -10.73 20.62
N GLY A 6 4.53 -11.11 21.25
CA GLY A 6 4.87 -12.51 21.53
C GLY A 6 5.33 -13.29 20.29
N GLU A 7 5.18 -14.61 20.36
CA GLU A 7 5.67 -15.51 19.29
C GLU A 7 4.97 -15.29 17.95
N LEU A 8 3.69 -14.90 17.97
CA LEU A 8 2.99 -14.57 16.73
C LEU A 8 3.54 -13.29 16.09
N GLY A 9 3.83 -12.26 16.90
CA GLY A 9 4.45 -11.02 16.42
C GLY A 9 5.80 -11.28 15.77
N LYS A 10 6.66 -12.08 16.42
CA LYS A 10 7.96 -12.49 15.85
C LYS A 10 7.80 -13.21 14.51
N LYS A 11 6.82 -14.12 14.41
CA LYS A 11 6.55 -14.83 13.14
C LYS A 11 6.13 -13.87 12.03
N ILE A 12 5.31 -12.86 12.33
CA ILE A 12 4.89 -11.85 11.36
C ILE A 12 6.09 -11.00 10.92
N GLU A 13 6.92 -10.58 11.88
CA GLU A 13 8.16 -9.85 11.62
C GLU A 13 9.11 -10.66 10.71
N GLU A 14 9.32 -11.94 11.00
CA GLU A 14 10.13 -12.85 10.18
C GLU A 14 9.61 -12.96 8.73
N LEU A 15 8.30 -13.05 8.54
CA LEU A 15 7.69 -13.07 7.20
C LEU A 15 7.91 -11.74 6.46
N MET A 16 7.77 -10.61 7.15
CA MET A 16 7.97 -9.28 6.56
C MET A 16 9.45 -9.01 6.24
N ASP A 17 10.37 -9.47 7.07
CA ASP A 17 11.82 -9.38 6.84
C ASP A 17 12.25 -10.28 5.69
N GLU A 18 11.73 -11.51 5.61
CA GLU A 18 12.02 -12.39 4.50
C GLU A 18 11.43 -11.88 3.20
N SER A 19 10.23 -11.28 3.22
CA SER A 19 9.69 -10.57 2.05
C SER A 19 10.64 -9.48 1.57
N PHE A 20 11.23 -8.71 2.48
CA PHE A 20 12.24 -7.71 2.13
C PHE A 20 13.51 -8.33 1.53
N ASN A 21 13.93 -9.51 2.01
CA ASN A 21 15.05 -10.26 1.43
C ASN A 21 14.75 -10.76 0.00
N GLN A 22 13.53 -11.25 -0.25
CA GLN A 22 13.09 -11.65 -1.59
C GLN A 22 12.98 -10.44 -2.53
N TYR A 23 12.44 -9.32 -2.04
CA TYR A 23 12.38 -8.06 -2.78
C TYR A 23 13.76 -7.57 -3.24
N LYS A 24 14.77 -7.60 -2.35
CA LYS A 24 16.17 -7.25 -2.70
C LYS A 24 16.78 -8.16 -3.77
N GLN A 25 16.24 -9.36 -3.93
CA GLN A 25 16.64 -10.33 -4.96
C GLN A 25 15.75 -10.25 -6.22
N GLU A 26 14.88 -9.24 -6.32
CA GLU A 26 13.90 -9.06 -7.41
C GLU A 26 12.90 -10.23 -7.54
N LYS A 27 12.76 -11.02 -6.48
CA LYS A 27 11.80 -12.12 -6.35
C LYS A 27 10.47 -11.58 -5.83
N TYR A 28 9.80 -10.82 -6.70
CA TYR A 28 8.64 -10.00 -6.31
C TYR A 28 7.40 -10.83 -5.98
N ASP A 29 7.17 -11.95 -6.68
CA ASP A 29 6.02 -12.82 -6.40
C ASP A 29 6.17 -13.50 -5.04
N GLU A 30 7.37 -13.97 -4.72
CA GLU A 30 7.70 -14.54 -3.41
C GLU A 30 7.58 -13.49 -2.30
N ALA A 31 8.06 -12.26 -2.55
CA ALA A 31 7.92 -11.15 -1.61
C ALA A 31 6.45 -10.82 -1.32
N ILE A 32 5.59 -10.79 -2.35
CA ILE A 32 4.14 -10.57 -2.20
C ILE A 32 3.50 -11.70 -1.42
N GLN A 33 3.84 -12.95 -1.73
CA GLN A 33 3.26 -14.12 -1.04
C GLN A 33 3.59 -14.10 0.46
N LEU A 34 4.84 -13.80 0.82
CA LEU A 34 5.24 -13.69 2.23
C LEU A 34 4.48 -12.59 2.98
N LEU A 35 4.20 -11.46 2.33
CA LEU A 35 3.39 -10.38 2.90
C LEU A 35 1.91 -10.80 3.01
N ALA A 36 1.38 -11.54 2.04
CA ALA A 36 0.03 -12.09 2.11
C ALA A 36 -0.09 -13.10 3.26
N ASP A 37 0.91 -13.95 3.46
CA ASP A 37 0.98 -14.89 4.58
C ASP A 37 1.06 -14.14 5.93
N ALA A 38 1.81 -13.03 5.98
CA ALA A 38 1.87 -12.16 7.16
C ALA A 38 0.51 -11.52 7.46
N TRP A 39 -0.22 -11.07 6.43
CA TRP A 39 -1.59 -10.54 6.58
C TRP A 39 -2.53 -11.61 7.14
N GLU A 40 -2.49 -12.83 6.63
CA GLU A 40 -3.34 -13.93 7.13
C GLU A 40 -2.99 -14.35 8.56
N ALA A 41 -1.73 -14.21 8.97
CA ALA A 41 -1.28 -14.48 10.33
C ALA A 41 -1.73 -13.43 11.36
N LEU A 42 -2.18 -12.24 10.92
CA LEU A 42 -2.69 -11.21 11.83
C LEU A 42 -3.91 -11.74 12.61
N PRO A 43 -4.01 -11.43 13.92
CA PRO A 43 -5.17 -11.78 14.73
C PRO A 43 -6.49 -11.21 14.19
N ASP A 44 -7.61 -11.66 14.76
CA ASP A 44 -8.90 -11.02 14.55
C ASP A 44 -8.83 -9.53 14.89
N GLY A 45 -9.52 -8.69 14.12
CA GLY A 45 -9.31 -7.24 14.17
C GLY A 45 -8.03 -6.81 13.46
N LYS A 46 -7.69 -7.43 12.31
CA LYS A 46 -6.48 -7.13 11.52
C LYS A 46 -6.21 -5.62 11.35
N ASN A 47 -7.27 -4.83 11.19
CA ASN A 47 -7.25 -3.37 11.04
C ASN A 47 -6.75 -2.59 12.27
N GLU A 48 -6.53 -3.24 13.39
CA GLU A 48 -6.06 -2.63 14.64
C GLU A 48 -4.53 -2.70 14.80
N TYR A 49 -3.82 -3.40 13.92
CA TYR A 49 -2.38 -3.61 14.05
C TYR A 49 -1.58 -2.77 13.07
N ASP A 50 -0.47 -2.17 13.53
CA ASP A 50 0.44 -1.35 12.72
C ASP A 50 0.94 -2.14 11.49
N GLU A 51 1.22 -3.43 11.65
CA GLU A 51 1.65 -4.32 10.58
C GLU A 51 0.64 -4.39 9.44
N SER A 52 -0.66 -4.25 9.72
CA SER A 52 -1.68 -4.33 8.68
C SER A 52 -1.49 -3.26 7.61
N TYR A 53 -1.17 -2.02 8.00
CA TYR A 53 -0.88 -0.96 7.04
C TYR A 53 0.44 -1.22 6.32
N LEU A 54 1.49 -1.59 7.06
CA LEU A 54 2.82 -1.85 6.48
C LEU A 54 2.79 -2.98 5.45
N ILE A 55 2.03 -4.04 5.72
CA ILE A 55 1.86 -5.18 4.82
C ILE A 55 1.15 -4.75 3.53
N VAL A 56 -0.03 -4.11 3.65
CA VAL A 56 -0.80 -3.67 2.48
C VAL A 56 0.00 -2.66 1.66
N TRP A 57 0.64 -1.70 2.32
CA TRP A 57 1.52 -0.71 1.70
C TRP A 57 2.63 -1.35 0.87
N ARG A 58 3.39 -2.31 1.44
CA ARG A 58 4.47 -3.01 0.73
C ARG A 58 3.96 -3.83 -0.45
N ILE A 59 2.81 -4.51 -0.30
CA ILE A 59 2.22 -5.26 -1.41
C ILE A 59 1.86 -4.33 -2.57
N LEU A 60 1.21 -3.20 -2.28
CA LEU A 60 0.84 -2.22 -3.30
C LEU A 60 2.07 -1.59 -3.96
N ASP A 61 3.11 -1.28 -3.19
CA ASP A 61 4.38 -0.75 -3.73
C ASP A 61 5.02 -1.71 -4.74
N ILE A 62 5.18 -2.99 -4.37
CA ILE A 62 5.72 -4.01 -5.25
C ILE A 62 4.81 -4.20 -6.47
N ALA A 63 3.49 -4.29 -6.27
CA ALA A 63 2.54 -4.53 -7.34
C ALA A 63 2.50 -3.38 -8.36
N VAL A 64 2.50 -2.12 -7.91
CA VAL A 64 2.60 -0.92 -8.76
C VAL A 64 3.91 -0.93 -9.54
N LYS A 65 5.04 -1.16 -8.86
CA LYS A 65 6.37 -1.21 -9.49
C LYS A 65 6.50 -2.28 -10.57
N THR A 66 5.81 -3.39 -10.40
CA THR A 66 5.86 -4.56 -11.31
C THR A 66 4.65 -4.67 -12.24
N HIS A 67 3.77 -3.67 -12.24
CA HIS A 67 2.51 -3.64 -13.00
C HIS A 67 1.64 -4.90 -12.83
N LYS A 68 1.59 -5.47 -11.61
CA LYS A 68 0.72 -6.62 -11.28
C LYS A 68 -0.69 -6.15 -10.96
N ILE A 69 -1.47 -5.86 -12.00
CA ILE A 69 -2.83 -5.28 -11.93
C ILE A 69 -3.78 -6.12 -11.05
N ASP A 70 -3.74 -7.45 -11.16
CA ASP A 70 -4.60 -8.32 -10.36
C ASP A 70 -4.31 -8.18 -8.85
N VAL A 71 -3.03 -8.11 -8.47
CA VAL A 71 -2.60 -7.92 -7.08
C VAL A 71 -3.01 -6.52 -6.59
N MET A 72 -2.81 -5.48 -7.40
CA MET A 72 -3.25 -4.13 -7.05
C MET A 72 -4.74 -4.09 -6.71
N ASN A 73 -5.58 -4.65 -7.59
CA ASN A 73 -7.03 -4.66 -7.41
C ASN A 73 -7.48 -5.50 -6.20
N GLN A 74 -6.79 -6.61 -5.91
CA GLN A 74 -7.09 -7.45 -4.74
C GLN A 74 -6.78 -6.74 -3.41
N TRP A 75 -5.79 -5.84 -3.40
CA TRP A 75 -5.25 -5.27 -2.16
C TRP A 75 -5.65 -3.82 -1.92
N VAL A 76 -6.00 -3.05 -2.95
CA VAL A 76 -6.22 -1.59 -2.83
C VAL A 76 -7.27 -1.21 -1.78
N ASP A 77 -8.38 -1.94 -1.67
CA ASP A 77 -9.43 -1.58 -0.70
C ASP A 77 -8.96 -1.72 0.76
N LYS A 78 -7.99 -2.61 1.04
CA LYS A 78 -7.41 -2.80 2.38
C LYS A 78 -6.70 -1.56 2.88
N ILE A 79 -6.17 -0.73 1.98
CA ILE A 79 -5.47 0.50 2.39
C ILE A 79 -6.41 1.51 3.05
N PHE A 80 -7.72 1.36 2.97
CA PHE A 80 -8.66 2.27 3.64
C PHE A 80 -9.00 1.86 5.07
N TYR A 81 -8.76 0.60 5.44
CA TYR A 81 -9.11 0.09 6.75
C TYR A 81 -7.95 -0.54 7.52
N ALA A 82 -6.76 -0.70 6.95
CA ALA A 82 -5.59 -1.18 7.68
C ALA A 82 -5.03 -0.12 8.66
N ASP A 83 -4.81 -0.45 9.93
CA ASP A 83 -4.36 0.44 11.01
C ASP A 83 -5.15 1.76 11.07
N LEU A 84 -6.43 1.70 11.47
CA LEU A 84 -7.33 2.86 11.46
C LEU A 84 -6.89 4.00 12.40
N GLU A 85 -6.14 3.69 13.44
CA GLU A 85 -5.62 4.66 14.41
C GLU A 85 -4.40 5.41 13.88
N ARG A 86 -3.79 4.93 12.79
CA ARG A 86 -2.68 5.62 12.12
C ARG A 86 -3.08 7.01 11.67
N MET A 87 -2.25 7.99 11.99
CA MET A 87 -2.35 9.32 11.38
C MET A 87 -2.15 9.21 9.86
N ASP A 88 -3.21 9.47 9.10
CA ASP A 88 -3.16 9.54 7.64
C ASP A 88 -3.30 10.98 7.16
N THR A 89 -2.31 11.44 6.37
CA THR A 89 -2.34 12.78 5.75
C THR A 89 -2.58 12.70 4.24
N GLY A 90 -3.25 11.66 3.77
CA GLY A 90 -3.61 11.45 2.36
C GLY A 90 -2.82 10.36 1.64
N GLU A 91 -2.05 9.55 2.37
CA GLU A 91 -1.31 8.44 1.78
C GLU A 91 -2.25 7.34 1.30
N ARG A 92 -3.35 7.08 2.01
CA ARG A 92 -4.34 6.06 1.62
C ARG A 92 -4.96 6.39 0.26
N GLU A 93 -5.42 7.63 0.08
CA GLU A 93 -5.92 8.07 -1.22
C GLU A 93 -4.82 8.12 -2.27
N MET A 94 -3.58 8.45 -1.90
CA MET A 94 -2.48 8.40 -2.85
C MET A 94 -2.29 6.99 -3.41
N TRP A 95 -2.27 5.96 -2.57
CA TRP A 95 -2.17 4.56 -3.02
C TRP A 95 -3.33 4.12 -3.91
N ALA A 96 -4.56 4.46 -3.53
CA ALA A 96 -5.72 4.18 -4.38
C ALA A 96 -5.66 4.92 -5.73
N GLY A 97 -5.13 6.15 -5.72
CA GLY A 97 -4.85 6.95 -6.91
C GLY A 97 -3.82 6.31 -7.83
N LYS A 98 -2.68 5.84 -7.28
CA LYS A 98 -1.65 5.11 -8.01
C LYS A 98 -2.24 3.86 -8.67
N VAL A 99 -2.95 3.03 -7.91
CA VAL A 99 -3.60 1.81 -8.45
C VAL A 99 -4.58 2.12 -9.57
N ALA A 100 -5.45 3.13 -9.39
CA ALA A 100 -6.41 3.52 -10.43
C ALA A 100 -5.70 4.02 -11.69
N TYR A 101 -4.61 4.77 -11.55
CA TYR A 101 -3.82 5.25 -12.69
C TYR A 101 -3.18 4.10 -13.46
N GLU A 102 -2.49 3.21 -12.75
CA GLU A 102 -1.83 2.04 -13.35
C GLU A 102 -2.83 1.07 -13.97
N SER A 103 -4.07 1.04 -13.47
CA SER A 103 -5.18 0.26 -14.03
C SER A 103 -5.90 0.95 -15.20
N GLY A 104 -5.49 2.16 -15.58
CA GLY A 104 -6.05 2.92 -16.70
C GLY A 104 -7.32 3.73 -16.39
N ASP A 105 -7.82 3.72 -15.14
CA ASP A 105 -8.95 4.55 -14.72
C ASP A 105 -8.45 5.93 -14.26
N LEU A 106 -8.04 6.75 -15.23
CA LEU A 106 -7.46 8.07 -14.98
C LEU A 106 -8.42 9.02 -14.27
N LYS A 107 -9.72 8.88 -14.51
CA LYS A 107 -10.74 9.71 -13.85
C LYS A 107 -10.79 9.42 -12.35
N LYS A 108 -10.89 8.14 -11.99
CA LYS A 108 -10.87 7.71 -10.58
C LYS A 108 -9.52 8.01 -9.91
N ALA A 109 -8.42 7.82 -10.64
CA ALA A 109 -7.09 8.19 -10.18
C ALA A 109 -7.01 9.67 -9.78
N LYS A 110 -7.47 10.55 -10.67
CA LYS A 110 -7.49 12.00 -10.43
C LYS A 110 -8.35 12.38 -9.23
N GLU A 111 -9.48 11.73 -9.02
CA GLU A 111 -10.35 11.97 -7.85
C GLU A 111 -9.62 11.65 -6.54
N TYR A 112 -8.99 10.49 -6.44
CA TYR A 112 -8.20 10.14 -5.25
C TYR A 112 -6.98 11.04 -5.06
N ILE A 113 -6.22 11.30 -6.12
CA ILE A 113 -4.99 12.12 -6.04
C ILE A 113 -5.33 13.56 -5.63
N LYS A 114 -6.49 14.10 -6.02
CA LYS A 114 -6.98 15.39 -5.51
C LYS A 114 -7.18 15.38 -4.00
N VAL A 115 -7.78 14.32 -3.45
CA VAL A 115 -7.98 14.18 -1.99
C VAL A 115 -6.65 14.04 -1.28
N ALA A 116 -5.77 13.19 -1.79
CA ALA A 116 -4.41 12.99 -1.28
C ALA A 116 -3.64 14.32 -1.22
N ASN A 117 -3.62 15.07 -2.33
CA ASN A 117 -2.95 16.37 -2.43
C ASN A 117 -3.56 17.41 -1.49
N LYS A 118 -4.90 17.42 -1.34
CA LYS A 118 -5.60 18.35 -0.44
C LYS A 118 -5.24 18.10 1.02
N LYS A 119 -5.17 16.84 1.45
CA LYS A 119 -4.81 16.46 2.83
C LYS A 119 -3.32 16.66 3.11
N SER A 120 -2.46 16.32 2.16
CA SER A 120 -1.01 16.33 2.34
C SER A 120 -0.37 17.70 2.05
N HIS A 121 -1.08 18.60 1.36
CA HIS A 121 -0.52 19.81 0.75
C HIS A 121 0.63 19.51 -0.21
N GLY A 122 0.53 18.39 -0.95
CA GLY A 122 1.51 17.97 -1.95
C GLY A 122 2.69 17.15 -1.42
N ARG A 123 2.70 16.82 -0.12
CA ARG A 123 3.73 15.97 0.51
C ARG A 123 3.60 14.49 0.17
N CYS A 124 2.46 14.03 -0.34
CA CYS A 124 2.21 12.62 -0.66
C CYS A 124 2.81 12.16 -1.99
N PHE A 125 3.52 13.03 -2.71
CA PHE A 125 4.18 12.69 -3.95
C PHE A 125 5.68 12.58 -3.68
N ASP A 126 6.24 11.40 -3.93
CA ASP A 126 7.66 11.17 -3.81
C ASP A 126 8.42 11.63 -5.08
N GLU A 127 9.74 11.59 -5.05
CA GLU A 127 10.57 11.80 -6.23
C GLU A 127 10.32 10.70 -7.27
N GLY A 128 10.14 11.06 -8.56
CA GLY A 128 9.81 10.09 -9.62
C GLY A 128 8.31 9.83 -9.80
N GLU A 129 7.45 10.55 -9.07
CA GLU A 129 6.00 10.43 -9.13
C GLU A 129 5.31 11.54 -9.93
N GLU A 130 6.04 12.17 -10.86
CA GLU A 130 5.57 13.31 -11.66
C GLU A 130 4.31 12.95 -12.45
N LYS A 131 4.25 11.74 -13.00
CA LYS A 131 3.10 11.23 -13.76
C LYS A 131 1.78 11.32 -12.98
N TYR A 132 1.79 11.06 -11.67
CA TYR A 132 0.60 11.15 -10.84
C TYR A 132 0.26 12.61 -10.50
N ARG A 133 1.27 13.46 -10.33
CA ARG A 133 1.08 14.89 -10.08
C ARG A 133 0.46 15.59 -11.30
N GLU A 134 0.89 15.21 -12.50
CA GLU A 134 0.41 15.78 -13.78
C GLU A 134 -1.09 15.57 -13.99
N LEU A 135 -1.69 14.49 -13.49
CA LEU A 135 -3.14 14.27 -13.56
C LEU A 135 -3.97 15.41 -12.94
N LEU A 136 -3.41 16.13 -11.96
CA LEU A 136 -4.11 17.23 -11.32
C LEU A 136 -4.43 18.38 -12.29
N THR A 137 -3.60 18.56 -13.33
CA THR A 137 -3.72 19.66 -14.30
C THR A 137 -4.34 19.24 -15.62
N GLN A 138 -4.40 17.95 -15.94
CA GLN A 138 -5.00 17.43 -17.18
C GLN A 138 -6.52 17.63 -17.20
N GLU A 139 -7.12 17.91 -18.36
CA GLU A 139 -8.58 17.80 -18.55
C GLU A 139 -8.92 16.35 -18.94
N LEU A 140 -9.84 15.71 -18.19
CA LEU A 140 -10.24 14.29 -18.35
C LEU A 140 -11.75 14.18 -18.58
#